data_AF-A0A2M9Q5C1-F1
#
_entry.id   AF-A0A2M9Q5C1-F1
#
_cell.length_a   1.000
_cell.length_b   1.000
_cell.length_c   1.000
_cell.angle_alpha   90.00
_cell.angle_beta   90.00
_cell.angle_gamma   90.00
#
_symmetry.space_group_name_H-M   'P 1'
#
loop_
_entity.id
_entity.type
_entity.pdbx_description
1 polymer ?
#
loop_
_entity_poly.entity_id
_entity_poly.type
_entity_poly.pdbx_seq_one_letter_code
_entity_poly.pdbx_strand_id
1 'polypeptide(L)' 'KHVKPNQLNPQGGIVSQEAAIHISNVMLIDPKSGEPTRVGYKIENGKKVRVAKKSGAVID' A
#
# COMPACT_ATOMS: atom_id res chain seq x y z
N LYS A 1 -0.03 14.59 -15.97
CA LYS A 1 -1.32 15.18 -16.40
C LYS A 1 -1.07 16.62 -16.86
N HIS A 2 -1.48 16.99 -18.07
CA HIS A 2 -1.42 18.38 -18.51
C HIS A 2 -2.48 19.19 -17.75
N VAL A 3 -2.06 20.28 -17.13
CA VAL A 3 -2.94 21.18 -16.39
C VAL A 3 -2.93 22.52 -17.10
N LYS A 4 -4.12 22.98 -17.49
CA LYS A 4 -4.30 24.33 -18.03
C LYS A 4 -4.01 25.37 -16.94
N PRO A 5 -3.45 26.54 -17.30
CA PRO A 5 -3.26 27.64 -16.36
C PRO A 5 -4.54 27.98 -15.58
N ASN A 6 -4.40 28.20 -14.27
CA ASN A 6 -5.46 28.72 -13.40
C ASN A 6 -4.88 29.65 -12.32
N GLN A 7 -5.70 30.25 -11.46
CA GLN A 7 -5.19 31.20 -10.43
C GLN A 7 -4.15 30.58 -9.48
N LEU A 8 -4.24 29.29 -9.19
CA LEU A 8 -3.30 28.58 -8.32
C LEU A 8 -2.03 28.14 -9.06
N ASN A 9 -2.10 27.93 -10.37
CA ASN A 9 -0.98 27.55 -11.24
C ASN A 9 -1.02 28.40 -12.53
N PRO A 10 -0.56 29.67 -12.49
CA PRO A 10 -0.67 30.62 -13.60
C PRO A 10 0.19 30.24 -14.82
N GLN A 11 1.29 29.51 -14.61
CA GLN A 11 2.14 29.02 -15.68
C GLN A 11 1.52 27.82 -16.43
N GLY A 12 0.53 27.14 -15.84
CA GLY A 12 0.11 25.80 -16.27
C GLY A 12 1.27 24.81 -16.23
N GLY A 13 1.12 23.66 -16.89
CA GLY A 13 2.24 22.74 -17.13
C GLY A 13 1.89 21.27 -17.01
N ILE A 14 2.93 20.43 -16.96
CA ILE A 14 2.80 18.99 -16.77
C ILE A 14 2.96 18.70 -15.28
N VAL A 15 1.87 18.25 -14.65
CA VAL A 15 1.86 17.86 -13.24
C VAL A 15 1.97 16.34 -13.15
N SER A 16 2.95 15.85 -12.39
CA SER A 16 3.02 14.44 -12.00
C SER A 16 2.08 14.22 -10.81
N GLN A 17 1.16 13.28 -10.96
CA GLN A 17 0.24 12.87 -9.90
C GLN A 17 0.21 11.35 -9.86
N GLU A 18 0.11 10.80 -8.67
CA GLU A 18 -0.06 9.37 -8.46
C GLU A 18 -1.39 8.91 -9.08
N ALA A 19 -1.31 7.83 -9.86
CA ALA A 19 -2.48 7.17 -10.41
C ALA A 19 -2.88 6.01 -9.49
N ALA A 20 -4.17 5.66 -9.51
CA ALA A 20 -4.64 4.48 -8.82
C ALA A 20 -3.94 3.21 -9.36
N ILE A 21 -3.55 2.32 -8.47
CA ILE A 21 -3.02 1.00 -8.80
C ILE A 21 -4.03 -0.07 -8.40
N HIS A 22 -4.17 -1.10 -9.22
CA HIS A 22 -5.07 -2.21 -8.90
C HIS A 22 -4.54 -3.01 -7.70
N ILE A 23 -5.43 -3.40 -6.80
CA ILE A 23 -5.07 -4.08 -5.54
C ILE A 23 -4.35 -5.41 -5.74
N SER A 24 -4.55 -6.10 -6.86
CA SER A 24 -3.82 -7.36 -7.16
C SER A 24 -2.33 -7.16 -7.43
N ASN A 25 -1.91 -5.92 -7.72
CA ASN A 25 -0.53 -5.61 -8.07
C ASN A 25 0.30 -5.14 -6.86
N VAL A 26 -0.27 -5.19 -5.65
CA VAL A 26 0.42 -4.83 -4.41
C VAL A 26 0.54 -6.03 -3.47
N MET A 27 1.62 -6.06 -2.69
CA MET A 27 1.84 -7.05 -1.63
C MET A 27 2.19 -6.34 -0.33
N LEU A 28 1.83 -6.96 0.81
CA LEU A 28 2.20 -6.46 2.12
C LEU A 28 3.66 -6.80 2.41
N ILE A 29 4.37 -5.83 2.96
CA ILE A 29 5.75 -6.01 3.42
C ILE A 29 5.69 -6.63 4.81
N ASP A 30 6.46 -7.69 5.01
CA ASP A 30 6.63 -8.31 6.31
C ASP A 30 7.45 -7.41 7.24
N PRO A 31 6.92 -7.04 8.42
CA PRO A 31 7.62 -6.15 9.34
C PRO A 31 8.94 -6.72 9.87
N LYS A 32 9.14 -8.06 9.83
CA LYS A 32 10.38 -8.68 10.31
C LYS A 32 11.44 -8.84 9.23
N SER A 33 11.04 -9.28 8.04
CA SER A 33 11.99 -9.62 6.97
C SER A 33 12.16 -8.50 5.94
N GLY A 34 11.25 -7.53 5.89
CA GLY A 34 11.24 -6.50 4.84
C GLY A 34 10.87 -7.04 3.46
N GLU A 35 10.54 -8.33 3.35
CA GLU A 35 10.19 -8.95 2.09
C GLU A 35 8.67 -8.88 1.83
N PRO A 36 8.25 -8.91 0.55
CA PRO A 36 6.84 -9.06 0.21
C PRO A 36 6.29 -10.41 0.67
N THR A 37 5.12 -10.39 1.31
CA THR A 37 4.47 -11.58 1.88
C THR A 37 2.98 -11.66 1.57
N ARG A 38 2.49 -12.90 1.53
CA ARG A 38 1.06 -13.20 1.54
C ARG A 38 0.53 -13.19 2.96
N VAL A 39 -0.73 -12.80 3.11
CA VAL A 39 -1.44 -12.78 4.40
C VAL A 39 -2.05 -14.14 4.72
N GLY A 40 -1.92 -14.57 5.97
CA GLY A 40 -2.72 -15.60 6.61
C GLY A 40 -3.54 -15.00 7.76
N TYR A 41 -4.37 -15.83 8.40
CA TYR A 41 -5.14 -15.44 9.57
C TYR A 41 -4.83 -16.38 10.73
N LYS A 42 -4.71 -15.82 11.93
CA LYS A 42 -4.59 -16.57 13.18
C LYS A 42 -5.54 -15.98 14.22
N ILE A 43 -5.98 -16.79 15.18
CA ILE A 43 -6.73 -16.32 16.33
C ILE A 43 -5.74 -16.22 17.50
N GLU A 44 -5.53 -15.02 18.01
CA GLU A 44 -4.76 -14.79 19.24
C GLU A 44 -5.65 -14.08 20.25
N ASN A 45 -5.74 -14.62 21.46
CA ASN A 45 -6.55 -14.07 22.57
C ASN A 45 -8.01 -13.78 22.18
N GLY A 46 -8.62 -14.64 21.35
CA GLY A 46 -10.01 -14.51 20.90
C GLY A 46 -10.23 -13.51 19.76
N LYS A 47 -9.20 -12.81 19.28
CA LYS A 47 -9.27 -11.88 18.14
C LYS A 47 -8.60 -12.48 16.89
N LYS A 48 -9.23 -12.27 15.75
CA LYS A 48 -8.70 -12.67 14.44
C LYS A 48 -7.69 -11.63 13.98
N VAL A 49 -6.42 -12.02 13.87
CA VAL A 49 -5.32 -11.16 13.43
C VAL A 49 -4.75 -11.65 12.09
N ARG A 50 -4.27 -10.71 11.29
CA ARG A 50 -3.51 -10.98 10.07
C ARG A 50 -2.07 -11.34 10.41
N VAL A 51 -1.55 -12.38 9.76
CA VAL A 51 -0.16 -12.83 9.94
C VAL A 51 0.57 -12.91 8.61
N ALA A 52 1.85 -12.54 8.60
CA ALA A 52 2.74 -12.71 7.46
C ALA A 52 3.04 -14.21 7.28
N LYS A 53 2.75 -14.79 6.11
CA LYS A 53 3.00 -16.22 5.88
C LYS A 53 4.49 -16.61 5.91
N LYS A 54 5.42 -15.68 5.63
CA LYS A 54 6.86 -15.99 5.63
C LYS A 54 7.45 -16.01 7.05
N SER A 55 7.25 -14.95 7.84
CA SER A 55 7.85 -14.84 9.19
C SER A 55 6.94 -15.29 10.32
N GLY A 56 5.66 -15.51 10.05
CA GLY A 56 4.64 -15.71 11.09
C GLY A 56 4.39 -14.47 11.95
N ALA A 57 4.96 -13.31 11.60
CA ALA A 57 4.75 -12.06 12.32
C ALA A 57 3.30 -11.58 12.18
N VAL A 58 2.78 -10.99 13.24
CA VAL A 58 1.48 -10.33 13.22
C VAL A 58 1.61 -9.02 12.42
N ILE A 59 0.71 -8.81 11.48
CA ILE A 59 0.62 -7.60 10.63
C ILE A 59 -0.46 -6.63 11.17
N ASP A 60 -1.35 -7.11 12.05
CA ASP A 60 -2.52 -6.39 12.58
C ASP A 60 -2.37 -5.94 14.04
#